data_AF-A0AA41NFI7-F1
#
_entry.id   AF-A0AA41NFI7-F1
#
_cell.length_a   1.000
_cell.length_b   1.000
_cell.length_c   1.000
_cell.angle_alpha   90.00
_cell.angle_beta   90.00
_cell.angle_gamma   90.00
#
_symmetry.space_group_name_H-M   'P 1'
#
loop_
_entity.id
_entity.type
_entity.pdbx_description
1 polymer ?
#
loop_
_entity_poly.entity_id
_entity_poly.type
_entity_poly.pdbx_seq_one_letter_code
_entity_poly.pdbx_strand_id
1 'polypeptide(L)'
;VDECKQNPRICRDHSTCTNTQGSYTCKCLPGFELNLTEPKLCTDVNECAPGLNPCHKSTHCLNHKGGYQCHCRPGWKPVPGSPNGPNTTVCEDEDECSSGWHQCHNSTICHNTLGSYKCLCHPGWEPILGHLNGRNNTVCQVKPFFTWLLPPGVKSQSLSRFFDKVQDLHRDFNPITAKDTIQGLMQGVDELLETPGDLETLPASQKHCVATHLLAEVENALITLSRALPEETSTFSYSAGTQLSLKVQKQGDGNVTLSQNQAKMQLNWNLAQESGHTGPSVVGFISTPGMGKLMAEAPLVLQPEQPVAPHGTHKNLLPRVSPVLLSDVISAFLSNKDTQNLNSPVIFTFFHRVSAVGLKVLCVFWDHHQNGCGHWATAGCRTVGTGNGSTTCHCTHLSSFAVLLVLYDVQVRAALSLIAAEPLMPTTLLK
;
A
#
# COMPACT_ATOMS: atom_id res chain seq x y z
N VAL A 1 -87.16 -9.95 24.03
CA VAL A 1 -86.43 -11.07 23.39
C VAL A 1 -84.95 -10.84 23.67
N ASP A 2 -84.17 -11.91 23.81
CA ASP A 2 -82.71 -11.82 23.94
C ASP A 2 -82.12 -12.63 22.78
N GLU A 3 -81.77 -11.89 21.72
CA GLU A 3 -81.30 -12.41 20.45
C GLU A 3 -79.96 -13.17 20.62
N CYS A 4 -79.13 -12.75 21.58
CA CYS A 4 -77.87 -13.40 21.91
C CYS A 4 -78.08 -14.76 22.59
N LYS A 5 -79.11 -14.90 23.43
CA LYS A 5 -79.47 -16.19 24.05
C LYS A 5 -80.21 -17.12 23.08
N GLN A 6 -81.01 -16.57 22.18
CA GLN A 6 -81.77 -17.37 21.20
C GLN A 6 -80.89 -17.97 20.10
N ASN A 7 -79.86 -17.23 19.67
CA ASN A 7 -78.87 -17.75 18.72
C ASN A 7 -77.45 -17.38 19.18
N PRO A 8 -76.76 -18.26 19.93
CA PRO A 8 -75.40 -18.01 20.39
C PRO A 8 -74.36 -17.79 19.28
N ARG A 9 -74.68 -18.14 18.02
CA ARG A 9 -73.82 -17.92 16.84
C ARG A 9 -74.30 -16.75 15.96
N ILE A 10 -75.16 -15.88 16.48
CA ILE A 10 -75.68 -14.72 15.74
C ILE A 10 -74.59 -13.72 15.37
N CYS A 11 -73.54 -13.64 16.18
CA CYS A 11 -72.27 -13.00 15.86
C CYS A 11 -71.27 -14.11 15.49
N ARG A 12 -70.63 -14.01 14.32
CA ARG A 12 -69.68 -15.02 13.81
C ARG A 12 -68.26 -14.66 14.27
N ASP A 13 -67.40 -15.67 14.36
CA ASP A 13 -65.94 -15.65 14.57
C ASP A 13 -65.34 -14.43 15.29
N HIS A 14 -64.65 -14.66 16.42
CA HIS A 14 -63.91 -13.63 17.17
C HIS A 14 -64.74 -12.38 17.56
N SER A 15 -65.99 -12.58 17.97
CA SER A 15 -66.91 -11.50 18.37
C SER A 15 -67.77 -11.86 19.59
N THR A 16 -68.26 -10.83 20.28
CA THR A 16 -69.14 -10.92 21.45
C THR A 16 -70.49 -10.26 21.15
N CYS A 17 -71.58 -10.99 21.40
CA CYS A 17 -72.94 -10.47 21.25
C CYS A 17 -73.39 -9.71 22.51
N THR A 18 -73.90 -8.49 22.34
CA THR A 18 -74.53 -7.71 23.42
C THR A 18 -75.98 -7.40 23.02
N ASN A 19 -76.92 -7.80 23.87
CA ASN A 19 -78.34 -7.53 23.63
C ASN A 19 -78.66 -6.07 23.95
N THR A 20 -79.49 -5.42 23.13
CA THR A 20 -79.91 -4.03 23.30
C THR A 20 -81.43 -3.92 23.31
N GLN A 21 -81.99 -2.79 23.73
CA GLN A 21 -83.44 -2.63 23.73
C GLN A 21 -83.96 -2.56 22.29
N GLY A 22 -84.62 -3.63 21.83
CA GLY A 22 -85.20 -3.74 20.49
C GLY A 22 -84.25 -4.27 19.40
N SER A 23 -83.02 -4.65 19.74
CA SER A 23 -82.04 -5.22 18.79
C SER A 23 -80.85 -5.87 19.51
N TYR A 24 -79.78 -6.21 18.78
CA TYR A 24 -78.52 -6.68 19.33
C TYR A 24 -77.33 -6.08 18.57
N THR A 25 -76.15 -6.03 19.21
CA THR A 25 -74.91 -5.55 18.60
C THR A 25 -73.79 -6.57 18.75
N CYS A 26 -73.04 -6.81 17.67
CA CYS A 26 -71.83 -7.64 17.69
C CYS A 26 -70.59 -6.75 17.85
N LYS A 27 -69.75 -7.05 18.84
CA LYS A 27 -68.46 -6.36 19.06
C LYS A 27 -67.31 -7.32 18.81
N CYS A 28 -66.37 -6.95 17.94
CA CYS A 28 -65.17 -7.77 17.72
C CYS A 28 -64.27 -7.80 18.95
N LEU A 29 -63.57 -8.93 19.15
CA LEU A 29 -62.50 -9.04 20.14
C LEU A 29 -61.34 -8.08 19.78
N PRO A 30 -60.48 -7.68 20.74
CA PRO A 30 -59.29 -6.89 20.45
C PRO A 30 -58.44 -7.53 19.35
N GLY A 31 -57.92 -6.72 18.42
CA GLY A 31 -57.18 -7.19 17.23
C GLY A 31 -58.06 -7.56 16.03
N PHE A 32 -59.38 -7.39 16.13
CA PHE A 32 -60.32 -7.68 15.04
C PHE A 32 -61.26 -6.49 14.77
N GLU A 33 -61.67 -6.34 13.51
CA GLU A 33 -62.61 -5.31 13.04
C GLU A 33 -63.78 -5.91 12.26
N LEU A 34 -64.91 -5.20 12.21
CA LEU A 34 -66.09 -5.66 11.48
C LEU A 34 -65.84 -5.62 9.97
N ASN A 35 -66.19 -6.72 9.30
CA ASN A 35 -66.10 -6.81 7.86
C ASN A 35 -67.10 -5.83 7.19
N LEU A 36 -66.60 -5.02 6.26
CA LEU A 36 -67.41 -3.98 5.58
C LEU A 36 -68.56 -4.54 4.75
N THR A 37 -68.41 -5.78 4.25
CA THR A 37 -69.42 -6.48 3.43
C THR A 37 -70.35 -7.36 4.26
N GLU A 38 -69.90 -7.86 5.42
CA GLU A 38 -70.68 -8.71 6.32
C GLU A 38 -70.60 -8.21 7.77
N PRO A 39 -71.54 -7.36 8.24
CA PRO A 39 -71.47 -6.68 9.54
C PRO A 39 -71.65 -7.59 10.76
N LYS A 40 -71.59 -8.92 10.58
CA LYS A 40 -71.65 -9.96 11.61
C LYS A 40 -70.36 -10.79 11.69
N LEU A 41 -69.40 -10.54 10.80
CA LEU A 41 -68.12 -11.24 10.69
C LEU A 41 -67.00 -10.29 11.12
N CYS A 42 -66.12 -10.75 12.01
CA CYS A 42 -64.92 -10.01 12.38
C CYS A 42 -63.71 -10.56 11.62
N THR A 43 -62.95 -9.65 11.02
CA THR A 43 -61.70 -9.94 10.34
C THR A 43 -60.52 -9.41 11.14
N ASP A 44 -59.39 -10.08 11.02
CA ASP A 44 -58.14 -9.70 11.65
C ASP A 44 -57.70 -8.29 11.19
N VAL A 45 -57.31 -7.44 12.13
CA VAL A 45 -56.69 -6.15 11.83
C VAL A 45 -55.23 -6.41 11.49
N ASN A 46 -54.76 -5.91 10.35
CA ASN A 46 -53.34 -6.00 10.02
C ASN A 46 -52.58 -4.79 10.58
N GLU A 47 -52.05 -4.89 11.80
CA GLU A 47 -51.31 -3.78 12.42
C GLU A 47 -49.99 -3.47 11.70
N CYS A 48 -49.51 -4.38 10.84
CA CYS A 48 -48.31 -4.17 10.04
C CYS A 48 -48.57 -3.48 8.69
N ALA A 49 -49.82 -3.07 8.40
CA ALA A 49 -50.16 -2.37 7.18
C ALA A 49 -49.42 -1.00 7.06
N PRO A 50 -49.13 -0.51 5.84
CA PRO A 50 -48.46 0.77 5.64
C PRO A 50 -49.17 1.92 6.37
N GLY A 51 -48.43 2.67 7.20
CA GLY A 51 -48.96 3.80 7.97
C GLY A 51 -49.57 3.44 9.33
N LEU A 52 -49.76 2.15 9.64
CA LEU A 52 -50.27 1.67 10.94
C LEU A 52 -49.22 0.96 11.79
N ASN A 53 -48.05 0.63 11.22
CA ASN A 53 -47.00 -0.15 11.88
C ASN A 53 -46.55 0.48 13.22
N PRO A 54 -46.88 -0.15 14.36
CA PRO A 54 -46.57 0.35 15.69
C PRO A 54 -45.15 -0.01 16.17
N CYS A 55 -44.43 -0.83 15.42
CA CYS A 55 -43.11 -1.31 15.78
C CYS A 55 -42.01 -0.23 15.65
N HIS A 56 -40.95 -0.35 16.44
CA HIS A 56 -39.77 0.51 16.34
C HIS A 56 -39.09 0.38 14.95
N LYS A 57 -38.39 1.42 14.50
CA LYS A 57 -37.74 1.42 13.17
C LYS A 57 -36.71 0.30 12.99
N SER A 58 -36.10 -0.17 14.07
CA SER A 58 -35.10 -1.25 14.09
C SER A 58 -35.70 -2.66 14.05
N THR A 59 -37.03 -2.81 13.92
CA THR A 59 -37.71 -4.11 13.90
C THR A 59 -38.52 -4.33 12.61
N HIS A 60 -38.90 -5.58 12.36
CA HIS A 60 -39.92 -6.01 11.40
C HIS A 60 -41.20 -6.36 12.15
N CYS A 61 -42.33 -5.85 11.65
CA CYS A 61 -43.65 -6.18 12.14
C CYS A 61 -44.15 -7.46 11.47
N LEU A 62 -44.60 -8.42 12.27
CA LEU A 62 -45.23 -9.66 11.85
C LEU A 62 -46.67 -9.70 12.36
N ASN A 63 -47.62 -9.69 11.43
CA ASN A 63 -49.03 -9.77 11.75
C ASN A 63 -49.44 -11.23 12.02
N HIS A 64 -50.24 -11.46 13.04
CA HIS A 64 -50.84 -12.75 13.35
C HIS A 64 -52.32 -12.57 13.69
N LYS A 65 -53.11 -13.65 13.63
CA LYS A 65 -54.54 -13.54 13.94
C LYS A 65 -54.73 -13.07 15.39
N GLY A 66 -55.34 -11.90 15.57
CA GLY A 66 -55.61 -11.27 16.85
C GLY A 66 -54.49 -10.36 17.38
N GLY A 67 -53.47 -10.03 16.58
CA GLY A 67 -52.46 -9.04 16.96
C GLY A 67 -51.16 -9.08 16.13
N TYR A 68 -50.09 -8.47 16.63
CA TYR A 68 -48.81 -8.36 15.93
C TYR A 68 -47.61 -8.65 16.82
N GLN A 69 -46.44 -8.89 16.22
CA GLN A 69 -45.16 -8.99 16.92
C GLN A 69 -44.05 -8.24 16.17
N CYS A 70 -43.21 -7.53 16.90
CA CYS A 70 -42.05 -6.77 16.45
C CYS A 70 -40.77 -7.58 16.72
N HIS A 71 -40.09 -8.02 15.66
CA HIS A 71 -38.84 -8.77 15.72
C HIS A 71 -37.67 -7.92 15.24
N CYS A 72 -36.48 -8.08 15.82
CA CYS A 72 -35.29 -7.39 15.29
C CYS A 72 -35.07 -7.72 13.82
N ARG A 73 -34.58 -6.73 13.07
CA ARG A 73 -34.15 -6.97 11.69
C ARG A 73 -32.96 -7.95 11.67
N PRO A 74 -32.75 -8.69 10.58
CA PRO A 74 -31.54 -9.51 10.43
C PRO A 74 -30.28 -8.65 10.68
N GLY A 75 -29.34 -9.16 11.48
CA GLY A 75 -28.13 -8.43 11.88
C GLY A 75 -28.31 -7.46 13.07
N TRP A 76 -29.46 -7.53 13.77
CA TRP A 76 -29.76 -6.67 14.92
C TRP A 76 -30.13 -7.52 16.13
N LYS A 77 -29.73 -7.08 17.33
CA LYS A 77 -30.07 -7.71 18.62
C LYS A 77 -30.90 -6.79 19.51
N PRO A 78 -31.74 -7.33 20.42
CA PRO A 78 -32.45 -6.51 21.39
C PRO A 78 -31.49 -5.75 22.31
N VAL A 79 -31.79 -4.48 22.59
CA VAL A 79 -31.00 -3.67 23.53
C VAL A 79 -31.17 -4.22 24.96
N PRO A 80 -30.09 -4.39 25.74
CA PRO A 80 -30.20 -4.81 27.14
C PRO A 80 -31.13 -3.90 27.95
N GLY A 81 -32.16 -4.47 28.58
CA GLY A 81 -33.15 -3.72 29.35
C GLY A 81 -34.30 -3.12 28.53
N SER A 82 -34.34 -3.33 27.21
CA SER A 82 -35.54 -3.08 26.42
C SER A 82 -36.71 -3.91 26.97
N PRO A 83 -37.94 -3.38 27.00
CA PRO A 83 -39.11 -4.21 27.24
C PRO A 83 -39.20 -5.24 26.11
N ASN A 84 -38.79 -6.48 26.41
CA ASN A 84 -38.88 -7.67 25.53
C ASN A 84 -40.33 -8.13 25.34
N GLY A 85 -41.26 -7.18 25.34
CA GLY A 85 -42.63 -7.41 24.96
C GLY A 85 -42.71 -7.60 23.45
N PRO A 86 -43.62 -8.45 22.97
CA PRO A 86 -43.77 -8.71 21.55
C PRO A 86 -43.99 -7.44 20.72
N ASN A 87 -44.37 -6.31 21.32
CA ASN A 87 -44.78 -5.10 20.60
C ASN A 87 -43.87 -3.88 20.88
N THR A 88 -42.87 -4.00 21.76
CA THR A 88 -42.09 -2.87 22.29
C THR A 88 -40.57 -3.06 22.13
N THR A 89 -40.14 -4.10 21.40
CA THR A 89 -38.73 -4.43 21.20
C THR A 89 -37.97 -3.30 20.51
N VAL A 90 -36.89 -2.83 21.14
CA VAL A 90 -35.89 -1.94 20.54
C VAL A 90 -34.62 -2.75 20.29
N CYS A 91 -34.03 -2.58 19.11
CA CYS A 91 -32.86 -3.34 18.68
C CYS A 91 -31.71 -2.42 18.30
N GLU A 92 -30.50 -2.90 18.53
CA GLU A 92 -29.24 -2.31 18.09
C GLU A 92 -28.53 -3.24 17.11
N ASP A 93 -27.56 -2.68 16.40
CA ASP A 93 -26.70 -3.41 15.46
C ASP A 93 -25.91 -4.51 16.20
N GLU A 94 -25.86 -5.70 15.62
CA GLU A 94 -24.99 -6.77 16.12
C GLU A 94 -23.64 -6.65 15.44
N ASP A 95 -22.62 -6.22 16.17
CA ASP A 95 -21.26 -6.19 15.64
C ASP A 95 -20.69 -7.61 15.52
N GLU A 96 -20.85 -8.22 14.35
CA GLU A 96 -20.41 -9.59 14.11
C GLU A 96 -18.87 -9.73 14.11
N CYS A 97 -18.15 -8.61 13.92
CA CYS A 97 -16.70 -8.57 13.99
C CYS A 97 -16.22 -8.67 15.44
N SER A 98 -16.83 -7.90 16.35
CA SER A 98 -16.50 -7.91 17.78
C SER A 98 -17.00 -9.18 18.49
N SER A 99 -18.18 -9.66 18.09
CA SER A 99 -18.79 -10.86 18.67
C SER A 99 -18.12 -12.15 18.18
N GLY A 100 -17.38 -12.11 17.05
CA GLY A 100 -16.73 -13.28 16.44
C GLY A 100 -17.67 -14.18 15.62
N TRP A 101 -18.83 -13.67 15.21
CA TRP A 101 -19.85 -14.42 14.44
C TRP A 101 -19.68 -14.24 12.93
N HIS A 102 -18.66 -13.51 12.49
CA HIS A 102 -18.37 -13.30 11.08
C HIS A 102 -17.87 -14.58 10.39
N GLN A 103 -18.22 -14.74 9.12
CA GLN A 103 -17.74 -15.84 8.26
C GLN A 103 -16.59 -15.41 7.34
N CYS A 104 -15.90 -14.32 7.66
CA CYS A 104 -14.74 -13.84 6.91
C CYS A 104 -13.64 -14.90 6.82
N HIS A 105 -13.04 -15.04 5.63
CA HIS A 105 -11.89 -15.91 5.42
C HIS A 105 -10.66 -15.36 6.17
N ASN A 106 -9.71 -16.22 6.56
CA ASN A 106 -8.50 -15.80 7.28
C ASN A 106 -7.66 -14.77 6.53
N SER A 107 -7.77 -14.71 5.19
CA SER A 107 -7.08 -13.70 4.36
C SER A 107 -7.79 -12.34 4.30
N THR A 108 -8.77 -12.09 5.17
CA THR A 108 -9.53 -10.84 5.22
C THR A 108 -9.60 -10.26 6.63
N ILE A 109 -9.90 -8.95 6.70
CA ILE A 109 -10.25 -8.20 7.89
C ILE A 109 -11.77 -7.99 7.88
N CYS A 110 -12.42 -8.29 9.01
CA CYS A 110 -13.84 -8.00 9.20
C CYS A 110 -14.04 -6.51 9.45
N HIS A 111 -15.01 -5.91 8.75
CA HIS A 111 -15.44 -4.54 8.96
C HIS A 111 -16.95 -4.52 9.19
N ASN A 112 -17.38 -4.13 10.39
CA ASN A 112 -18.80 -4.08 10.73
C ASN A 112 -19.52 -2.98 9.93
N THR A 113 -20.78 -3.22 9.56
CA THR A 113 -21.66 -2.25 8.92
C THR A 113 -23.06 -2.36 9.53
N LEU A 114 -23.92 -1.36 9.34
CA LEU A 114 -25.26 -1.42 9.95
C LEU A 114 -26.09 -2.58 9.34
N GLY A 115 -26.41 -3.57 10.16
CA GLY A 115 -27.18 -4.78 9.87
C GLY A 115 -26.41 -5.90 9.18
N SER A 116 -25.08 -5.80 9.06
CA SER A 116 -24.21 -6.84 8.46
C SER A 116 -22.74 -6.48 8.64
N TYR A 117 -21.82 -7.38 8.33
CA TYR A 117 -20.41 -7.08 8.17
C TYR A 117 -19.95 -7.17 6.71
N LYS A 118 -18.75 -6.69 6.42
CA LYS A 118 -18.01 -6.91 5.17
C LYS A 118 -16.64 -7.49 5.45
N CYS A 119 -16.16 -8.36 4.57
CA CYS A 119 -14.80 -8.89 4.63
C CYS A 119 -13.94 -8.20 3.57
N LEU A 120 -12.91 -7.50 4.02
CA LEU A 120 -11.99 -6.76 3.17
C LEU A 120 -10.65 -7.47 3.14
N CYS A 121 -9.99 -7.53 1.98
CA CYS A 121 -8.64 -8.08 1.91
C CYS A 121 -7.69 -7.33 2.87
N HIS A 122 -6.78 -8.08 3.49
CA HIS A 122 -5.67 -7.47 4.19
C HIS A 122 -4.91 -6.51 3.26
N PRO A 123 -4.30 -5.43 3.79
CA PRO A 123 -3.45 -4.55 3.00
C PRO A 123 -2.38 -5.34 2.23
N GLY A 124 -2.29 -5.13 0.91
CA GLY A 124 -1.35 -5.83 0.03
C GLY A 124 -1.88 -7.13 -0.61
N TRP A 125 -3.11 -7.53 -0.29
CA TRP A 125 -3.77 -8.71 -0.86
C TRP A 125 -4.83 -8.29 -1.88
N GLU A 126 -5.10 -9.14 -2.87
CA GLU A 126 -6.13 -8.91 -3.87
C GLU A 126 -7.20 -10.01 -3.84
N PRO A 127 -8.47 -9.66 -4.12
CA PRO A 127 -9.53 -10.65 -4.23
C PRO A 127 -9.26 -11.61 -5.41
N ILE A 128 -9.43 -12.90 -5.17
CA ILE A 128 -9.29 -13.91 -6.24
C ILE A 128 -10.41 -13.69 -7.28
N LEU A 129 -10.06 -13.78 -8.58
CA LEU A 129 -11.01 -13.64 -9.69
C LEU A 129 -12.23 -14.56 -9.48
N GLY A 130 -13.41 -13.97 -9.32
CA GLY A 130 -14.67 -14.66 -9.00
C GLY A 130 -15.24 -14.34 -7.62
N HIS A 131 -14.43 -13.82 -6.69
CA HIS A 131 -14.86 -13.32 -5.38
C HIS A 131 -14.78 -11.78 -5.36
N LEU A 132 -15.91 -11.10 -5.26
CA LEU A 132 -15.94 -9.63 -5.18
C LEU A 132 -15.57 -9.17 -3.76
N ASN A 133 -14.61 -8.25 -3.65
CA ASN A 133 -14.17 -7.67 -2.38
C ASN A 133 -15.34 -7.02 -1.63
N GLY A 134 -15.41 -7.20 -0.31
CA GLY A 134 -16.49 -6.70 0.53
C GLY A 134 -17.71 -7.62 0.64
N ARG A 135 -17.65 -8.86 0.10
CA ARG A 135 -18.62 -9.92 0.40
C ARG A 135 -18.18 -10.75 1.62
N ASN A 136 -19.14 -11.42 2.25
CA ASN A 136 -18.90 -12.25 3.44
C ASN A 136 -18.00 -13.47 3.15
N ASN A 137 -17.87 -13.88 1.89
CA ASN A 137 -17.04 -14.99 1.41
C ASN A 137 -15.84 -14.52 0.56
N THR A 138 -15.36 -13.30 0.78
CA THR A 138 -14.20 -12.77 0.06
C THR A 138 -12.99 -13.64 0.39
N VAL A 139 -12.37 -14.22 -0.64
CA VAL A 139 -11.10 -14.92 -0.51
C VAL A 139 -10.06 -14.08 -1.23
N CYS A 140 -9.03 -13.70 -0.49
CA CYS A 140 -7.92 -12.91 -1.02
C CYS A 140 -6.67 -13.77 -1.17
N GLN A 141 -5.89 -13.46 -2.19
CA GLN A 141 -4.55 -13.99 -2.40
C GLN A 141 -3.52 -12.90 -2.17
N VAL A 142 -2.31 -13.31 -1.79
CA VAL A 142 -1.17 -12.40 -1.78
C VAL A 142 -0.96 -11.97 -3.23
N LYS A 143 -0.95 -10.67 -3.49
CA LYS A 143 -0.51 -10.17 -4.78
C LYS A 143 0.97 -10.58 -4.92
N PRO A 144 1.37 -11.36 -5.93
CA PRO A 144 2.78 -11.68 -6.12
C PRO A 144 3.55 -10.37 -6.27
N PHE A 145 4.34 -10.02 -5.26
CA PHE A 145 5.21 -8.84 -5.28
C PHE A 145 6.59 -9.18 -5.88
N PHE A 146 6.84 -10.46 -6.13
CA PHE A 146 7.97 -10.95 -6.92
C PHE A 146 7.46 -11.77 -8.10
N THR A 147 7.63 -11.25 -9.31
CA THR A 147 7.69 -12.07 -10.54
C THR A 147 9.05 -11.84 -11.15
N TRP A 148 10.09 -12.18 -10.39
CA TRP A 148 11.45 -11.86 -10.78
C TRP A 148 11.88 -12.77 -11.93
N LEU A 149 11.92 -12.21 -13.13
CA LEU A 149 12.53 -12.86 -14.27
C LEU A 149 14.02 -12.53 -14.23
N LEU A 150 14.85 -13.55 -14.00
CA LEU A 150 16.28 -13.46 -14.25
C LEU A 150 16.50 -12.84 -15.64
N PRO A 151 17.41 -11.86 -15.80
CA PRO A 151 17.76 -11.35 -17.11
C PRO A 151 18.13 -12.53 -18.03
N PRO A 152 17.56 -12.63 -19.24
CA PRO A 152 17.80 -13.76 -20.11
C PRO A 152 19.30 -13.94 -20.37
N GLY A 153 19.83 -15.12 -20.05
CA GLY A 153 21.23 -15.47 -20.28
C GLY A 153 22.18 -15.32 -19.07
N VAL A 154 21.70 -14.82 -17.92
CA VAL A 154 22.51 -14.76 -16.68
C VAL A 154 22.29 -16.03 -15.86
N LYS A 155 23.38 -16.76 -15.57
CA LYS A 155 23.39 -17.88 -14.62
C LYS A 155 24.25 -17.50 -13.44
N SER A 156 23.66 -17.31 -12.26
CA SER A 156 24.39 -17.00 -11.03
C SER A 156 23.85 -17.80 -9.84
N GLN A 157 24.77 -18.44 -9.11
CA GLN A 157 24.49 -19.15 -7.87
C GLN A 157 24.23 -18.19 -6.71
N SER A 158 24.87 -17.01 -6.69
CA SER A 158 24.57 -15.97 -5.70
C SER A 158 23.15 -15.45 -5.84
N LEU A 159 22.71 -15.13 -7.07
CA LEU A 159 21.33 -14.72 -7.33
C LEU A 159 20.33 -15.83 -7.02
N SER A 160 20.60 -17.07 -7.41
CA SER A 160 19.71 -18.20 -7.09
C SER A 160 19.48 -18.33 -5.59
N ARG A 161 20.55 -18.31 -4.78
CA ARG A 161 20.45 -18.40 -3.31
C ARG A 161 19.69 -17.22 -2.70
N PHE A 162 19.90 -16.02 -3.23
CA PHE A 162 19.16 -14.85 -2.81
C PHE A 162 17.66 -14.97 -3.15
N PHE A 163 17.32 -15.45 -4.35
CA PHE A 163 15.93 -15.66 -4.74
C PHE A 163 15.22 -16.73 -3.91
N ASP A 164 15.89 -17.84 -3.60
CA ASP A 164 15.32 -18.87 -2.73
C ASP A 164 14.95 -18.27 -1.35
N LYS A 165 15.85 -17.46 -0.76
CA LYS A 165 15.57 -16.73 0.49
C LYS A 165 14.37 -15.78 0.37
N VAL A 166 14.29 -15.02 -0.72
CA VAL A 166 13.20 -14.06 -0.93
C VAL A 166 11.86 -14.76 -1.18
N GLN A 167 11.88 -15.90 -1.87
CA GLN A 167 10.69 -16.71 -2.11
C GLN A 167 10.14 -17.34 -0.82
N ASP A 168 11.02 -17.77 0.08
CA ASP A 168 10.62 -18.24 1.41
C ASP A 168 9.95 -17.12 2.22
N LEU A 169 10.51 -15.90 2.19
CA LEU A 169 9.90 -14.72 2.83
C LEU A 169 8.52 -14.38 2.26
N HIS A 170 8.33 -14.57 0.95
CA HIS A 170 7.02 -14.37 0.30
C HIS A 170 6.00 -15.43 0.75
N ARG A 171 6.40 -16.70 0.81
CA ARG A 171 5.53 -17.82 1.24
C ARG A 171 5.00 -17.61 2.65
N ASP A 172 5.84 -17.11 3.55
CA ASP A 172 5.54 -16.98 4.98
C ASP A 172 4.98 -15.58 5.33
N PHE A 173 4.65 -14.76 4.31
CA PHE A 173 4.20 -13.38 4.50
C PHE A 173 2.82 -13.28 5.17
N ASN A 174 2.77 -12.47 6.22
CA ASN A 174 1.56 -12.02 6.89
C ASN A 174 1.66 -10.48 7.07
N PRO A 175 0.58 -9.70 6.88
CA PRO A 175 0.60 -8.26 7.15
C PRO A 175 1.19 -7.88 8.53
N ILE A 176 0.96 -8.72 9.55
CA ILE A 176 1.50 -8.52 10.90
C ILE A 176 3.04 -8.63 10.90
N THR A 177 3.60 -9.50 10.05
CA THR A 177 5.04 -9.72 9.90
C THR A 177 5.66 -8.88 8.78
N ALA A 178 4.95 -7.91 8.21
CA ALA A 178 5.44 -7.12 7.08
C ALA A 178 6.78 -6.41 7.37
N LYS A 179 6.96 -5.93 8.60
CA LYS A 179 8.23 -5.34 9.05
C LYS A 179 9.37 -6.36 9.01
N ASP A 180 9.14 -7.57 9.51
CA ASP A 180 10.13 -8.66 9.52
C ASP A 180 10.45 -9.11 8.09
N THR A 181 9.45 -9.19 7.21
CA THR A 181 9.63 -9.50 5.78
C THR A 181 10.48 -8.45 5.08
N ILE A 182 10.24 -7.15 5.34
CA ILE A 182 11.07 -6.05 4.81
C ILE A 182 12.50 -6.17 5.33
N GLN A 183 12.68 -6.44 6.63
CA GLN A 183 14.01 -6.63 7.20
C GLN A 183 14.75 -7.81 6.59
N GLY A 184 14.07 -8.95 6.39
CA GLY A 184 14.63 -10.14 5.75
C GLY A 184 15.02 -9.90 4.29
N LEU A 185 14.15 -9.23 3.51
CA LEU A 185 14.43 -8.89 2.10
C LEU A 185 15.69 -8.03 2.01
N MET A 186 15.72 -6.96 2.78
CA MET A 186 16.82 -6.01 2.77
C MET A 186 18.12 -6.57 3.34
N GLN A 187 18.05 -7.46 4.33
CA GLN A 187 19.19 -8.23 4.81
C GLN A 187 19.76 -9.10 3.68
N GLY A 188 18.89 -9.75 2.89
CA GLY A 188 19.31 -10.51 1.71
C GLY A 188 19.98 -9.65 0.65
N VAL A 189 19.49 -8.43 0.41
CA VAL A 189 20.10 -7.45 -0.51
C VAL A 189 21.46 -7.00 0.01
N ASP A 190 21.57 -6.68 1.31
CA ASP A 190 22.82 -6.27 1.95
C ASP A 190 23.90 -7.35 1.83
N GLU A 191 23.58 -8.60 2.18
CA GLU A 191 24.48 -9.75 2.07
C GLU A 191 24.94 -10.00 0.61
N LEU A 192 24.01 -9.92 -0.34
CA LEU A 192 24.30 -10.11 -1.76
C LEU A 192 25.26 -9.03 -2.29
N LEU A 193 25.06 -7.77 -1.89
CA LEU A 193 25.88 -6.65 -2.36
C LEU A 193 27.23 -6.54 -1.61
N GLU A 194 27.30 -7.02 -0.37
CA GLU A 194 28.55 -7.16 0.38
C GLU A 194 29.49 -8.14 -0.34
N THR A 195 28.97 -9.32 -0.69
CA THR A 195 29.71 -10.41 -1.33
C THR A 195 29.00 -10.94 -2.60
N PRO A 196 29.06 -10.19 -3.72
CA PRO A 196 28.33 -10.56 -4.94
C PRO A 196 28.83 -11.86 -5.59
N GLY A 197 30.08 -12.26 -5.30
CA GLY A 197 30.63 -13.55 -5.71
C GLY A 197 30.71 -13.67 -7.24
N ASP A 198 29.96 -14.62 -7.81
CA ASP A 198 29.94 -14.86 -9.25
C ASP A 198 29.33 -13.72 -10.08
N LEU A 199 28.70 -12.72 -9.44
CA LEU A 199 28.21 -11.52 -10.12
C LEU A 199 29.32 -10.55 -10.51
N GLU A 200 30.42 -10.48 -9.75
CA GLU A 200 31.51 -9.54 -10.05
C GLU A 200 32.27 -9.92 -11.33
N THR A 201 32.29 -11.22 -11.65
CA THR A 201 32.99 -11.79 -12.80
C THR A 201 32.19 -11.70 -14.10
N LEU A 202 30.92 -11.28 -14.04
CA LEU A 202 30.08 -11.11 -15.22
C LEU A 202 30.60 -9.96 -16.10
N PRO A 203 30.37 -10.02 -17.43
CA PRO A 203 30.58 -8.89 -18.33
C PRO A 203 29.84 -7.63 -17.83
N ALA A 204 30.43 -6.46 -18.04
CA ALA A 204 29.87 -5.18 -17.56
C ALA A 204 28.39 -5.00 -17.94
N SER A 205 28.02 -5.29 -19.18
CA SER A 205 26.62 -5.23 -19.63
C SER A 205 25.70 -6.13 -18.79
N GLN A 206 26.09 -7.37 -18.52
CA GLN A 206 25.29 -8.28 -17.70
C GLN A 206 25.19 -7.79 -16.25
N LYS A 207 26.27 -7.24 -15.67
CA LYS A 207 26.23 -6.63 -14.34
C LYS A 207 25.26 -5.46 -14.27
N HIS A 208 25.27 -4.58 -15.27
CA HIS A 208 24.34 -3.45 -15.38
C HIS A 208 22.89 -3.91 -15.48
N CYS A 209 22.63 -5.00 -16.21
CA CYS A 209 21.30 -5.60 -16.29
C CYS A 209 20.85 -6.17 -14.95
N VAL A 210 21.72 -6.94 -14.28
CA VAL A 210 21.43 -7.51 -12.95
C VAL A 210 21.13 -6.40 -11.95
N ALA A 211 21.95 -5.34 -11.90
CA ALA A 211 21.71 -4.18 -11.04
C ALA A 211 20.35 -3.52 -11.31
N THR A 212 20.03 -3.30 -12.59
CA THR A 212 18.74 -2.69 -13.01
C THR A 212 17.55 -3.51 -12.53
N HIS A 213 17.55 -4.81 -12.81
CA HIS A 213 16.47 -5.71 -12.40
C HIS A 213 16.41 -5.90 -10.89
N LEU A 214 17.55 -5.89 -10.20
CA LEU A 214 17.61 -6.00 -8.75
C LEU A 214 16.94 -4.78 -8.09
N LEU A 215 17.31 -3.57 -8.51
CA LEU A 215 16.77 -2.32 -7.98
C LEU A 215 15.26 -2.19 -8.22
N ALA A 216 14.81 -2.38 -9.45
CA ALA A 216 13.40 -2.23 -9.82
C ALA A 216 12.46 -3.16 -9.02
N GLU A 217 12.92 -4.38 -8.74
CA GLU A 217 12.08 -5.41 -8.13
C GLU A 217 12.12 -5.33 -6.61
N VAL A 218 13.27 -4.94 -6.04
CA VAL A 218 13.34 -4.55 -4.63
C VAL A 218 12.43 -3.36 -4.37
N GLU A 219 12.42 -2.33 -5.23
CA GLU A 219 11.51 -1.20 -5.10
C GLU A 219 10.04 -1.62 -5.15
N ASN A 220 9.66 -2.43 -6.14
CA ASN A 220 8.27 -2.89 -6.28
C ASN A 220 7.82 -3.74 -5.07
N ALA A 221 8.70 -4.59 -4.56
CA ALA A 221 8.46 -5.36 -3.35
C ALA A 221 8.32 -4.45 -2.12
N LEU A 222 9.21 -3.48 -1.94
CA LEU A 222 9.17 -2.53 -0.84
C LEU A 222 7.90 -1.67 -0.89
N ILE A 223 7.48 -1.17 -2.05
CA ILE A 223 6.21 -0.43 -2.19
C ILE A 223 5.03 -1.30 -1.72
N THR A 224 5.01 -2.58 -2.10
CA THR A 224 3.91 -3.49 -1.77
C THR A 224 3.90 -3.83 -0.28
N LEU A 225 5.04 -4.23 0.28
CA LEU A 225 5.17 -4.60 1.69
C LEU A 225 4.94 -3.40 2.62
N SER A 226 5.42 -2.22 2.25
CA SER A 226 5.30 -1.01 3.08
C SER A 226 3.85 -0.54 3.25
N ARG A 227 2.94 -0.90 2.34
CA ARG A 227 1.50 -0.58 2.49
C ARG A 227 0.85 -1.31 3.67
N ALA A 228 1.47 -2.38 4.19
CA ALA A 228 1.02 -3.10 5.37
C ALA A 228 1.64 -2.57 6.68
N LEU A 229 2.59 -1.63 6.61
CA LEU A 229 3.18 -1.01 7.81
C LEU A 229 2.23 0.03 8.44
N PRO A 230 2.38 0.30 9.76
CA PRO A 230 1.69 1.40 10.41
C PRO A 230 2.12 2.77 9.84
N GLU A 231 1.30 3.80 10.07
CA GLU A 231 1.55 5.16 9.57
C GLU A 231 2.67 5.87 10.36
N GLU A 232 3.91 5.50 10.08
CA GLU A 232 5.10 6.03 10.75
C GLU A 232 6.28 6.23 9.78
N THR A 233 7.35 6.83 10.30
CA THR A 233 8.64 6.89 9.60
C THR A 233 9.52 5.78 10.16
N SER A 234 9.97 4.85 9.33
CA SER A 234 10.86 3.74 9.74
C SER A 234 12.19 3.84 9.02
N THR A 235 13.30 3.70 9.75
CA THR A 235 14.64 3.59 9.16
C THR A 235 15.29 2.29 9.61
N PHE A 236 15.86 1.57 8.66
CA PHE A 236 16.57 0.31 8.83
C PHE A 236 18.01 0.47 8.36
N SER A 237 18.94 -0.22 9.00
CA SER A 237 20.35 -0.22 8.65
C SER A 237 20.91 -1.62 8.85
N TYR A 238 21.80 -2.02 7.95
CA TYR A 238 22.32 -3.39 7.84
C TYR A 238 23.84 -3.39 7.95
N SER A 239 24.42 -4.57 8.19
CA SER A 239 25.83 -4.74 8.56
C SER A 239 26.80 -4.27 7.47
N ALA A 240 26.48 -4.47 6.19
CA ALA A 240 27.33 -4.05 5.08
C ALA A 240 27.09 -2.60 4.63
N GLY A 241 26.29 -1.84 5.39
CA GLY A 241 26.07 -0.42 5.19
C GLY A 241 24.83 -0.06 4.37
N THR A 242 24.04 -1.03 3.89
CA THR A 242 22.75 -0.73 3.27
C THR A 242 21.83 -0.03 4.27
N GLN A 243 21.08 0.97 3.82
CA GLN A 243 20.10 1.68 4.64
C GLN A 243 18.79 1.82 3.88
N LEU A 244 17.66 1.67 4.58
CA LEU A 244 16.33 1.85 4.03
C LEU A 244 15.55 2.82 4.92
N SER A 245 14.97 3.86 4.34
CA SER A 245 14.07 4.78 5.04
C SER A 245 12.73 4.79 4.35
N LEU A 246 11.66 4.59 5.12
CA LEU A 246 10.29 4.52 4.66
C LEU A 246 9.44 5.53 5.43
N LYS A 247 8.48 6.13 4.75
CA LYS A 247 7.40 6.92 5.32
C LYS A 247 6.09 6.41 4.75
N VAL A 248 5.20 5.98 5.63
CA VAL A 248 3.87 5.47 5.29
C VAL A 248 2.85 6.39 5.92
N GLN A 249 1.90 6.88 5.12
CA GLN A 249 0.85 7.79 5.61
C GLN A 249 -0.33 7.80 4.65
N LYS A 250 -1.58 7.85 5.16
CA LYS A 250 -2.78 7.91 4.30
C LYS A 250 -2.98 9.29 3.68
N GLN A 251 -2.78 10.33 4.48
CA GLN A 251 -2.94 11.71 4.05
C GLN A 251 -1.84 12.56 4.66
N GLY A 252 -1.05 13.21 3.82
CA GLY A 252 0.02 14.12 4.21
C GLY A 252 -0.05 15.37 3.36
N ASP A 253 0.46 16.47 3.91
CA ASP A 253 0.60 17.74 3.22
C ASP A 253 2.00 18.31 3.48
N GLY A 254 2.56 19.00 2.49
CA GLY A 254 3.86 19.65 2.58
C GLY A 254 5.06 18.78 2.21
N ASN A 255 6.24 19.23 2.68
CA ASN A 255 7.52 18.63 2.33
C ASN A 255 7.88 17.48 3.28
N VAL A 256 8.18 16.32 2.72
CA VAL A 256 8.73 15.19 3.45
C VAL A 256 10.23 15.14 3.26
N THR A 257 10.93 14.89 4.37
CA THR A 257 12.38 14.76 4.42
C THR A 257 12.73 13.42 5.03
N LEU A 258 13.47 12.60 4.29
CA LEU A 258 14.03 11.35 4.79
C LEU A 258 15.56 11.49 4.79
N SER A 259 16.21 11.09 5.88
CA SER A 259 17.66 11.26 6.08
C SER A 259 18.31 9.94 6.47
N GLN A 260 19.44 9.65 5.83
CA GLN A 260 20.34 8.52 6.06
C GLN A 260 21.77 9.03 6.25
N ASN A 261 22.72 8.15 6.53
CA ASN A 261 24.11 8.55 6.83
C ASN A 261 24.80 9.20 5.62
N GLN A 262 24.57 8.67 4.41
CA GLN A 262 25.24 9.11 3.17
C GLN A 262 24.38 9.99 2.28
N ALA A 263 23.07 10.09 2.54
CA ALA A 263 22.17 10.88 1.72
C ALA A 263 20.94 11.40 2.49
N LYS A 264 20.41 12.50 1.99
CA LYS A 264 19.13 13.08 2.42
C LYS A 264 18.26 13.31 1.19
N MET A 265 16.99 12.93 1.29
CA MET A 265 15.98 13.17 0.25
C MET A 265 14.89 14.09 0.79
N GLN A 266 14.47 15.06 -0.03
CA GLN A 266 13.34 15.93 0.25
C GLN A 266 12.41 16.01 -0.97
N LEU A 267 11.11 15.85 -0.75
CA LEU A 267 10.08 15.92 -1.79
C LEU A 267 8.76 16.45 -1.26
N ASN A 268 7.88 16.88 -2.15
CA ASN A 268 6.51 17.24 -1.80
C ASN A 268 5.64 15.98 -1.70
N TRP A 269 4.94 15.79 -0.58
CA TRP A 269 4.11 14.60 -0.34
C TRP A 269 3.02 14.38 -1.40
N ASN A 270 2.54 15.45 -2.03
CA ASN A 270 1.52 15.38 -3.09
C ASN A 270 1.97 14.51 -4.28
N LEU A 271 3.28 14.31 -4.48
CA LEU A 271 3.81 13.41 -5.51
C LEU A 271 3.53 11.93 -5.19
N ALA A 272 3.41 11.57 -3.92
CA ALA A 272 3.22 10.17 -3.47
C ALA A 272 1.76 9.70 -3.57
N GLN A 273 0.80 10.62 -3.65
CA GLN A 273 -0.63 10.32 -3.67
C GLN A 273 -1.04 9.71 -5.02
N GLU A 274 -1.61 8.50 -4.98
CA GLU A 274 -2.11 7.78 -6.17
C GLU A 274 -3.61 8.05 -6.34
N SER A 275 -4.03 8.55 -7.52
CA SER A 275 -5.45 8.83 -7.78
C SER A 275 -6.27 7.54 -7.87
N GLY A 276 -7.29 7.41 -7.00
CA GLY A 276 -8.22 6.27 -7.03
C GLY A 276 -7.80 5.06 -6.17
N HIS A 277 -6.70 5.14 -5.43
CA HIS A 277 -6.33 4.14 -4.44
C HIS A 277 -6.75 4.57 -3.03
N THR A 278 -7.33 3.66 -2.25
CA THR A 278 -7.82 3.92 -0.88
C THR A 278 -6.80 3.52 0.20
N GLY A 279 -5.63 3.00 -0.20
CA GLY A 279 -4.56 2.58 0.71
C GLY A 279 -3.61 3.71 1.13
N PRO A 280 -2.71 3.45 2.11
CA PRO A 280 -1.69 4.42 2.49
C PRO A 280 -0.70 4.67 1.34
N SER A 281 -0.23 5.91 1.23
CA SER A 281 0.85 6.27 0.33
C SER A 281 2.20 6.00 0.99
N VAL A 282 3.18 5.63 0.17
CA VAL A 282 4.52 5.23 0.61
C VAL A 282 5.54 6.11 -0.08
N VAL A 283 6.46 6.64 0.70
CA VAL A 283 7.68 7.29 0.23
C VAL A 283 8.85 6.53 0.81
N GLY A 284 9.79 6.09 -0.03
CA GLY A 284 10.96 5.39 0.45
C GLY A 284 12.21 5.75 -0.33
N PHE A 285 13.36 5.64 0.34
CA PHE A 285 14.62 5.57 -0.36
C PHE A 285 15.59 4.59 0.30
N ILE A 286 16.39 3.93 -0.54
CA ILE A 286 17.37 2.92 -0.18
C ILE A 286 18.76 3.41 -0.56
N SER A 287 19.72 3.35 0.37
CA SER A 287 21.15 3.50 0.10
C SER A 287 21.81 2.15 -0.01
N THR A 288 22.46 1.88 -1.14
CA THR A 288 23.13 0.61 -1.43
C THR A 288 24.61 0.85 -1.78
N PRO A 289 25.53 0.86 -0.80
CA PRO A 289 26.95 1.09 -1.07
C PRO A 289 27.55 0.02 -2.00
N GLY A 290 27.19 -1.26 -1.81
CA GLY A 290 27.71 -2.36 -2.62
C GLY A 290 27.20 -2.39 -4.07
N MET A 291 26.11 -1.67 -4.39
CA MET A 291 25.55 -1.61 -5.75
C MET A 291 26.52 -0.97 -6.75
N GLY A 292 27.40 -0.06 -6.27
CA GLY A 292 28.44 0.55 -7.08
C GLY A 292 29.38 -0.46 -7.76
N LYS A 293 29.57 -1.65 -7.19
CA LYS A 293 30.38 -2.74 -7.78
C LYS A 293 29.75 -3.31 -9.06
N LEU A 294 28.42 -3.43 -9.09
CA LEU A 294 27.67 -3.94 -10.24
C LEU A 294 27.47 -2.85 -11.31
N MET A 295 27.45 -1.58 -10.90
CA MET A 295 27.28 -0.41 -11.77
C MET A 295 28.61 0.23 -12.17
N ALA A 296 29.74 -0.37 -11.78
CA ALA A 296 31.07 0.08 -12.16
C ALA A 296 31.21 0.07 -13.69
N GLU A 297 32.00 1.01 -14.22
CA GLU A 297 32.29 1.16 -15.65
C GLU A 297 31.05 1.39 -16.53
N ALA A 298 29.91 1.74 -15.92
CA ALA A 298 28.72 2.07 -16.68
C ALA A 298 28.91 3.33 -17.53
N PRO A 299 28.38 3.35 -18.77
CA PRO A 299 28.49 4.50 -19.64
C PRO A 299 27.73 5.70 -19.05
N LEU A 300 28.24 6.90 -19.32
CA LEU A 300 27.64 8.16 -18.90
C LEU A 300 27.18 8.95 -20.14
N VAL A 301 25.89 9.24 -20.22
CA VAL A 301 25.29 10.09 -21.23
C VAL A 301 25.02 11.48 -20.65
N LEU A 302 25.74 12.46 -21.18
CA LEU A 302 25.57 13.87 -20.82
C LEU A 302 24.47 14.48 -21.68
N GLN A 303 23.61 15.31 -21.10
CA GLN A 303 22.75 16.17 -21.92
C GLN A 303 23.63 17.09 -22.77
N PRO A 304 23.33 17.25 -24.08
CA PRO A 304 24.02 18.23 -24.90
C PRO A 304 23.77 19.62 -24.31
N GLU A 305 24.83 20.35 -23.98
CA GLU A 305 24.74 21.77 -23.68
C GLU A 305 24.08 22.46 -24.89
N GLN A 306 23.07 23.32 -24.66
CA GLN A 306 22.47 24.13 -25.71
C GLN A 306 23.57 24.83 -26.50
N PRO A 307 23.65 24.67 -27.84
CA PRO A 307 24.68 25.33 -28.61
C PRO A 307 24.41 26.83 -28.63
N VAL A 308 25.25 27.59 -27.93
CA VAL A 308 25.51 28.98 -28.31
C VAL A 308 26.24 28.92 -29.66
N ALA A 309 25.79 29.74 -30.62
CA ALA A 309 26.10 29.65 -32.04
C ALA A 309 27.60 29.43 -32.40
N PRO A 310 27.90 28.80 -33.55
CA PRO A 310 29.19 28.15 -33.81
C PRO A 310 30.20 29.11 -34.44
N HIS A 311 31.41 29.18 -33.89
CA HIS A 311 32.61 29.46 -34.67
C HIS A 311 33.75 28.57 -34.17
N GLY A 312 34.24 27.70 -35.05
CA GLY A 312 35.49 26.96 -34.86
C GLY A 312 35.34 25.46 -35.05
N THR A 313 35.68 25.01 -36.25
CA THR A 313 35.92 23.60 -36.57
C THR A 313 37.04 23.01 -35.72
N HIS A 314 36.70 22.20 -34.73
CA HIS A 314 37.59 21.17 -34.20
C HIS A 314 36.90 19.80 -34.27
N LYS A 315 37.19 19.08 -35.36
CA LYS A 315 37.04 17.61 -35.39
C LYS A 315 38.12 17.02 -34.49
N ASN A 316 37.73 15.99 -33.73
CA ASN A 316 38.56 14.99 -33.06
C ASN A 316 39.30 15.40 -31.78
N LEU A 317 38.67 15.10 -30.65
CA LEU A 317 39.18 14.31 -29.52
C LEU A 317 38.15 14.46 -28.38
N LEU A 318 37.14 13.59 -28.32
CA LEU A 318 36.32 13.48 -27.12
C LEU A 318 37.26 13.01 -26.00
N PRO A 319 37.42 13.77 -24.89
CA PRO A 319 38.22 13.32 -23.76
C PRO A 319 37.67 11.98 -23.28
N ARG A 320 38.53 10.97 -23.07
CA ARG A 320 38.11 9.77 -22.32
C ARG A 320 37.72 10.23 -20.92
N VAL A 321 36.43 10.36 -20.68
CA VAL A 321 35.87 10.61 -19.35
C VAL A 321 35.75 9.27 -18.65
N SER A 322 36.51 9.09 -17.58
CA SER A 322 36.35 7.96 -16.67
C SER A 322 35.56 8.45 -15.46
N PRO A 323 34.22 8.25 -15.42
CA PRO A 323 33.44 8.65 -14.27
C PRO A 323 33.81 7.79 -13.06
N VAL A 324 34.02 8.42 -11.91
CA VAL A 324 34.23 7.74 -10.62
C VAL A 324 33.00 8.00 -9.75
N LEU A 325 32.43 6.93 -9.20
CA LEU A 325 31.31 7.01 -8.27
C LEU A 325 31.80 7.59 -6.94
N LEU A 326 31.24 8.73 -6.51
CA LEU A 326 31.60 9.42 -5.27
C LEU A 326 30.63 9.17 -4.11
N SER A 327 29.45 8.63 -4.40
CA SER A 327 28.40 8.38 -3.42
C SER A 327 27.90 6.95 -3.52
N ASP A 328 27.18 6.50 -2.49
CA ASP A 328 26.33 5.32 -2.60
C ASP A 328 25.28 5.51 -3.70
N VAL A 329 24.78 4.40 -4.23
CA VAL A 329 23.63 4.39 -5.14
C VAL A 329 22.37 4.50 -4.29
N ILE A 330 21.63 5.59 -4.49
CA ILE A 330 20.38 5.87 -3.79
C ILE A 330 19.21 5.59 -4.71
N SER A 331 18.34 4.64 -4.37
CA SER A 331 17.09 4.45 -5.11
C SER A 331 15.91 5.03 -4.37
N ALA A 332 15.12 5.87 -5.05
CA ALA A 332 13.99 6.56 -4.47
C ALA A 332 12.69 6.13 -5.17
N PHE A 333 11.69 5.77 -4.38
CA PHE A 333 10.45 5.19 -4.88
C PHE A 333 9.22 5.74 -4.16
N LEU A 334 8.10 5.74 -4.87
CA LEU A 334 6.80 6.22 -4.39
C LEU A 334 5.72 5.18 -4.66
N SER A 335 4.64 5.24 -3.89
CA SER A 335 3.41 4.48 -4.19
C SER A 335 2.77 4.87 -5.52
N ASN A 336 2.92 6.13 -5.94
CA ASN A 336 2.48 6.62 -7.24
C ASN A 336 3.46 6.17 -8.34
N LYS A 337 2.94 5.61 -9.43
CA LYS A 337 3.72 5.12 -10.57
C LYS A 337 4.12 6.20 -11.57
N ASP A 338 3.45 7.35 -11.56
CA ASP A 338 3.72 8.45 -12.48
C ASP A 338 4.92 9.29 -12.02
N THR A 339 6.12 8.72 -12.16
CA THR A 339 7.35 9.29 -11.60
C THR A 339 8.28 9.94 -12.62
N GLN A 340 7.92 9.98 -13.91
CA GLN A 340 8.80 10.44 -14.99
C GLN A 340 8.76 11.97 -15.24
N ASN A 341 7.67 12.65 -14.84
CA ASN A 341 7.48 14.08 -15.03
C ASN A 341 6.86 14.72 -13.79
N LEU A 342 7.65 14.90 -12.75
CA LEU A 342 7.17 15.42 -11.47
C LEU A 342 6.90 16.92 -11.55
N ASN A 343 5.74 17.35 -11.05
CA ASN A 343 5.33 18.76 -10.99
C ASN A 343 6.21 19.61 -10.07
N SER A 344 6.94 18.98 -9.15
CA SER A 344 7.92 19.62 -8.27
C SER A 344 9.19 18.77 -8.21
N PRO A 345 10.39 19.38 -8.23
CA PRO A 345 11.63 18.62 -8.21
C PRO A 345 11.86 17.94 -6.86
N VAL A 346 12.45 16.75 -6.90
CA VAL A 346 12.97 16.04 -5.74
C VAL A 346 14.40 16.50 -5.48
N ILE A 347 14.70 16.80 -4.23
CA ILE A 347 16.00 17.31 -3.80
C ILE A 347 16.74 16.18 -3.09
N PHE A 348 17.93 15.86 -3.59
CA PHE A 348 18.86 14.93 -2.95
C PHE A 348 20.10 15.69 -2.47
N THR A 349 20.54 15.43 -1.26
CA THR A 349 21.84 15.88 -0.76
C THR A 349 22.67 14.65 -0.45
N PHE A 350 23.74 14.45 -1.20
CA PHE A 350 24.69 13.36 -1.02
C PHE A 350 25.87 13.86 -0.19
N PHE A 351 26.29 13.07 0.79
CA PHE A 351 27.48 13.32 1.58
C PHE A 351 28.63 12.46 1.04
N HIS A 352 29.79 13.07 0.82
CA HIS A 352 30.97 12.38 0.31
C HIS A 352 32.23 13.01 0.90
N ARG A 353 33.32 12.23 0.99
CA ARG A 353 34.55 12.65 1.69
C ARG A 353 35.43 13.59 0.88
N VAL A 354 35.12 13.81 -0.40
CA VAL A 354 35.97 14.56 -1.33
C VAL A 354 35.59 16.04 -1.33
N SER A 355 36.52 16.91 -0.90
CA SER A 355 36.40 18.34 -1.16
C SER A 355 36.66 18.62 -2.64
N ALA A 356 35.61 18.58 -3.44
CA ALA A 356 35.65 18.74 -4.90
C ALA A 356 35.84 20.19 -5.36
N VAL A 357 36.70 20.97 -4.68
CA VAL A 357 37.01 22.34 -5.08
C VAL A 357 37.77 22.31 -6.42
N GLY A 358 37.13 22.79 -7.48
CA GLY A 358 37.71 22.82 -8.83
C GLY A 358 37.55 21.52 -9.65
N LEU A 359 36.81 20.53 -9.15
CA LEU A 359 36.51 19.28 -9.87
C LEU A 359 35.05 19.27 -10.36
N LYS A 360 34.80 18.69 -11.53
CA LYS A 360 33.43 18.61 -12.10
C LYS A 360 32.68 17.43 -11.49
N VAL A 361 31.66 17.75 -10.69
CA VAL A 361 30.79 16.78 -10.02
C VAL A 361 29.39 16.82 -10.63
N LEU A 362 28.88 15.66 -11.04
CA LEU A 362 27.59 15.54 -11.73
C LEU A 362 26.61 14.71 -10.90
N CYS A 363 25.42 15.27 -10.74
CA CYS A 363 24.25 14.52 -10.31
C CYS A 363 23.76 13.68 -11.49
N VAL A 364 23.68 12.37 -11.29
CA VAL A 364 23.23 11.44 -12.32
C VAL A 364 22.11 10.56 -11.80
N PHE A 365 21.32 10.04 -12.73
CA PHE A 365 20.34 9.00 -12.48
C PHE A 365 20.61 7.81 -13.39
N TRP A 366 20.12 6.64 -12.99
CA TRP A 366 20.19 5.42 -13.77
C TRP A 366 19.03 5.38 -14.76
N ASP A 367 19.34 5.48 -16.04
CA ASP A 367 18.36 5.36 -17.12
C ASP A 367 18.35 3.94 -17.67
N HIS A 368 17.21 3.27 -17.58
CA HIS A 368 17.00 1.94 -18.12
C HIS A 368 15.77 1.92 -19.03
N HIS A 369 16.00 2.04 -20.35
CA HIS A 369 14.96 1.81 -21.35
C HIS A 369 14.57 0.32 -21.44
N GLN A 370 13.37 0.03 -21.95
CA GLN A 370 12.73 -1.30 -21.93
C GLN A 370 13.54 -2.46 -22.58
N ASN A 371 14.59 -2.18 -23.36
CA ASN A 371 15.32 -3.20 -24.14
C ASN A 371 16.84 -3.29 -23.88
N GLY A 372 17.37 -2.70 -22.80
CA GLY A 372 18.81 -2.75 -22.53
C GLY A 372 19.17 -2.44 -21.07
N CYS A 373 20.25 -3.06 -20.60
CA CYS A 373 20.87 -2.76 -19.32
C CYS A 373 21.09 -1.24 -19.17
N GLY A 374 20.80 -0.68 -17.99
CA GLY A 374 20.79 0.77 -17.81
C GLY A 374 22.17 1.44 -17.90
N HIS A 375 22.17 2.76 -17.87
CA HIS A 375 23.36 3.60 -17.92
C HIS A 375 23.17 4.87 -17.08
N TRP A 376 24.26 5.59 -16.78
CA TRP A 376 24.15 6.87 -16.09
C TRP A 376 23.76 7.97 -17.07
N ALA A 377 22.78 8.78 -16.69
CA ALA A 377 22.34 9.95 -17.45
C ALA A 377 22.20 11.18 -16.55
N THR A 378 22.26 12.36 -17.15
CA THR A 378 22.08 13.66 -16.45
C THR A 378 20.75 14.33 -16.78
N ALA A 379 19.98 13.77 -17.72
CA ALA A 379 18.77 14.39 -18.23
C ALA A 379 17.68 14.54 -17.16
N GLY A 380 17.29 15.78 -16.85
CA GLY A 380 16.30 16.05 -15.80
C GLY A 380 16.86 16.05 -14.37
N CYS A 381 18.18 15.89 -14.19
CA CYS A 381 18.88 16.07 -12.91
C CYS A 381 19.95 17.16 -13.02
N ARG A 382 19.88 18.17 -12.15
CA ARG A 382 20.86 19.27 -12.12
C ARG A 382 21.61 19.33 -10.79
N THR A 383 22.92 19.56 -10.87
CA THR A 383 23.74 19.89 -9.69
C THR A 383 23.49 21.35 -9.30
N VAL A 384 22.99 21.59 -8.09
CA VAL A 384 22.70 22.94 -7.58
C VAL A 384 23.88 23.52 -6.82
N GLY A 385 24.64 22.68 -6.11
CA GLY A 385 25.83 23.10 -5.41
C GLY A 385 26.66 21.92 -4.93
N THR A 386 27.97 22.11 -4.93
CA THR A 386 28.96 21.18 -4.40
C THR A 386 29.90 21.94 -3.48
N GLY A 387 30.02 21.51 -2.23
CA GLY A 387 30.84 22.18 -1.23
C GLY A 387 30.86 21.44 0.11
N ASN A 388 31.97 21.54 0.85
CA ASN A 388 32.16 20.97 2.19
C ASN A 388 31.77 19.48 2.30
N GLY A 389 32.19 18.64 1.33
CA GLY A 389 31.90 17.20 1.35
C GLY A 389 30.42 16.85 1.11
N SER A 390 29.68 17.74 0.43
CA SER A 390 28.30 17.46 0.03
C SER A 390 28.00 17.96 -1.38
N THR A 391 27.08 17.28 -2.06
CA THR A 391 26.54 17.68 -3.36
C THR A 391 25.02 17.65 -3.30
N THR A 392 24.38 18.74 -3.72
CA THR A 392 22.91 18.83 -3.79
C THR A 392 22.43 18.75 -5.24
N CYS A 393 21.48 17.85 -5.49
CA CYS A 393 20.90 17.51 -6.77
C CYS A 393 19.41 17.83 -6.79
N HIS A 394 18.92 18.43 -7.87
CA HIS A 394 17.48 18.58 -8.12
C HIS A 394 17.10 17.74 -9.33
N CYS A 395 16.19 16.78 -9.15
CA CYS A 395 15.74 15.87 -10.20
C CYS A 395 14.23 16.00 -10.43
N THR A 396 13.78 15.89 -11.68
CA THR A 396 12.37 16.02 -12.09
C THR A 396 11.66 14.68 -12.30
N HIS A 397 12.30 13.59 -11.93
CA HIS A 397 11.79 12.23 -12.02
C HIS A 397 12.36 11.39 -10.87
N LEU A 398 11.88 10.14 -10.70
CA LEU A 398 12.47 9.16 -9.79
C LEU A 398 13.12 8.01 -10.54
N SER A 399 14.23 7.54 -9.97
CA SER A 399 15.03 6.40 -10.40
C SER A 399 16.02 6.07 -9.26
N SER A 400 17.11 5.39 -9.59
CA SER A 400 18.34 5.34 -8.82
C SER A 400 19.24 6.51 -9.16
N PHE A 401 19.86 7.12 -8.15
CA PHE A 401 20.66 8.33 -8.26
C PHE A 401 22.03 8.14 -7.63
N ALA A 402 23.01 8.85 -8.16
CA ALA A 402 24.33 8.92 -7.58
C ALA A 402 25.04 10.23 -7.96
N VAL A 403 26.21 10.43 -7.37
CA VAL A 403 27.12 11.52 -7.71
C VAL A 403 28.36 10.95 -8.37
N LEU A 404 28.67 11.44 -9.57
CA LEU A 404 29.88 11.07 -10.32
C LEU A 404 30.89 12.22 -10.32
N LEU A 405 32.15 11.86 -10.10
CA LEU A 405 33.29 12.71 -10.40
C LEU A 405 33.74 12.49 -11.83
N VAL A 406 33.76 13.55 -12.63
CA VAL A 406 34.31 13.53 -13.98
C VAL A 406 35.76 14.01 -13.93
N LEU A 407 36.68 13.08 -14.17
CA LEU A 407 38.11 13.38 -14.30
C LEU A 407 38.46 13.58 -15.78
N TYR A 408 39.11 14.69 -16.10
CA TYR A 408 39.72 14.92 -17.41
C TYR A 408 41.20 14.48 -17.37
N ASP A 409 41.75 14.03 -18.51
CA ASP A 409 43.07 13.37 -18.63
C ASP A 409 44.24 14.12 -17.95
N VAL A 410 44.17 15.46 -17.87
CA VAL A 410 45.19 16.30 -17.22
C VAL A 410 45.19 16.18 -15.67
N GLN A 411 44.10 15.71 -15.07
CA GLN A 411 43.89 15.65 -13.61
C GLN A 411 44.18 14.26 -12.99
N VAL A 412 44.41 13.23 -13.81
CA VAL A 412 44.46 11.81 -13.39
C VAL A 412 45.57 11.56 -12.35
N ARG A 413 46.77 12.16 -12.52
CA ARG A 413 47.89 11.93 -11.58
C ARG A 413 47.75 12.63 -10.22
N ALA A 414 46.98 13.70 -10.11
CA ALA A 414 46.78 14.44 -8.85
C ALA A 414 45.50 14.02 -8.10
N ALA A 415 44.47 13.58 -8.83
CA ALA A 415 43.21 13.12 -8.25
C ALA A 415 43.31 11.70 -7.65
N LEU A 416 44.11 10.81 -8.25
CA LEU A 416 44.32 9.46 -7.72
C LEU A 416 44.97 9.46 -6.32
N SER A 417 45.84 10.42 -6.00
CA SER A 417 46.43 10.58 -4.65
C SER A 417 45.43 11.07 -3.59
N LEU A 418 44.33 11.73 -3.99
CA LEU A 418 43.26 12.17 -3.08
C LEU A 418 42.21 11.07 -2.84
N ILE A 419 42.03 10.17 -3.80
CA ILE A 419 41.06 9.07 -3.76
C ILE A 419 41.68 7.80 -3.13
N ALA A 420 42.97 7.54 -3.33
CA ALA A 420 43.67 6.33 -2.86
C ALA A 420 44.03 6.34 -1.35
N ALA A 421 43.51 7.27 -0.55
CA ALA A 421 43.64 7.24 0.90
C ALA A 421 42.59 6.31 1.55
N GLU A 422 42.50 5.07 1.07
CA GLU A 422 41.92 3.95 1.82
C GLU A 422 43.07 3.04 2.25
N PRO A 423 43.24 2.74 3.55
CA PRO A 423 43.87 1.49 3.92
C PRO A 423 42.85 0.37 3.66
N LEU A 424 43.07 -0.41 2.61
CA LEU A 424 42.76 -1.83 2.66
C LEU A 424 43.48 -2.38 3.90
N MET A 425 42.74 -2.82 4.92
CA MET A 425 43.06 -3.89 5.90
C MET A 425 42.11 -3.79 7.11
N PRO A 426 41.41 -4.86 7.53
CA PRO A 426 40.89 -4.96 8.88
C PRO A 426 42.03 -5.22 9.87
N THR A 427 42.10 -4.39 10.90
CA THR A 427 42.88 -4.63 12.11
C THR A 427 42.33 -5.83 12.87
N THR A 428 43.01 -6.97 12.79
CA THR A 428 42.98 -8.02 13.84
C THR A 428 44.32 -8.78 13.84
N LEU A 429 45.31 -8.18 14.49
CA LEU A 429 46.47 -8.88 15.08
C LEU A 429 47.15 -7.92 16.06
N LEU A 430 46.67 -7.92 17.31
CA LEU A 430 47.40 -7.60 18.56
C LEU A 430 46.42 -7.30 19.71
N LYS A 431 45.85 -8.34 20.31
CA LYS A 431 46.01 -8.71 21.74
C LYS A 431 45.16 -9.93 22.07
#